data_AF-A0A529Y9A8-F1
#
_entry.id   AF-A0A529Y9A8-F1
#
_cell.length_a   1.000
_cell.length_b   1.000
_cell.length_c   1.000
_cell.angle_alpha   90.00
_cell.angle_beta   90.00
_cell.angle_gamma   90.00
#
_symmetry.space_group_name_H-M   'P 1'
#
loop_
_entity.id
_entity.type
_entity.pdbx_description
1 polymer ?
#
loop_
_entity_poly.entity_id
_entity_poly.type
_entity_poly.pdbx_seq_one_letter_code
_entity_poly.pdbx_strand_id
1 'polypeptide(L)' 'SLPKKIEAVTASIARLENNIADPAFYERDPVSFQKTIAALDKERTTLAALEEEWLELEMLREEMEG' A
#
# COMPACT_ATOMS: atom_id res chain seq x y z
N SER A 1 -9.06 12.38 3.17
CA SER A 1 -7.77 13.07 3.20
C SER A 1 -6.68 12.10 2.77
N LEU A 2 -5.53 12.59 2.28
CA LEU A 2 -4.40 11.72 1.92
C LEU A 2 -3.92 10.85 3.10
N PRO A 3 -3.78 11.36 4.34
CA PRO A 3 -3.43 10.51 5.48
C PRO A 3 -4.35 9.32 5.69
N LYS A 4 -5.68 9.48 5.54
CA LYS A 4 -6.64 8.37 5.66
C LYS A 4 -6.51 7.35 4.52
N LYS A 5 -6.14 7.80 3.30
CA LYS A 5 -5.90 6.90 2.17
C LYS A 5 -4.61 6.11 2.37
N ILE A 6 -3.54 6.78 2.82
CA ILE A 6 -2.26 6.17 3.18
C ILE A 6 -2.48 5.09 4.25
N GLU A 7 -3.19 5.42 5.35
CA GLU A 7 -3.53 4.47 6.41
C GLU A 7 -4.27 3.23 5.88
N ALA A 8 -5.26 3.44 5.00
CA ALA A 8 -6.03 2.35 4.41
C ALA A 8 -5.18 1.43 3.52
N VAL A 9 -4.30 2.01 2.68
CA VAL A 9 -3.41 1.25 1.80
C VAL A 9 -2.37 0.50 2.63
N THR A 10 -1.77 1.13 3.64
CA THR A 10 -0.84 0.47 4.58
C THR A 10 -1.50 -0.71 5.30
N ALA A 11 -2.75 -0.55 5.75
CA ALA A 11 -3.51 -1.65 6.34
C ALA A 11 -3.81 -2.77 5.33
N SER A 12 -4.06 -2.44 4.06
CA SER A 12 -4.24 -3.41 2.97
C SER A 12 -2.96 -4.22 2.74
N ILE A 13 -1.81 -3.54 2.61
CA ILE A 13 -0.47 -4.14 2.47
C ILE A 13 -0.21 -5.13 3.60
N ALA A 14 -0.39 -4.72 4.85
CA ALA A 14 -0.16 -5.59 6.00
C ALA A 14 -1.02 -6.87 5.97
N ARG A 15 -2.28 -6.77 5.52
CA ARG A 15 -3.16 -7.95 5.37
C ARG A 15 -2.69 -8.87 4.25
N LEU A 16 -2.27 -8.31 3.12
CA LEU A 16 -1.77 -9.09 1.98
C LEU A 16 -0.46 -9.80 2.32
N GLU A 17 0.46 -9.12 3.02
CA GLU A 17 1.71 -9.69 3.51
C GLU A 17 1.45 -10.83 4.51
N ASN A 18 0.50 -10.66 5.43
CA ASN A 18 0.09 -11.73 6.35
C ASN A 18 -0.48 -12.95 5.63
N ASN A 19 -1.24 -12.74 4.54
CA ASN A 19 -1.75 -13.86 3.74
C ASN A 19 -0.60 -14.60 3.04
N ILE A 20 0.35 -13.89 2.44
CA ILE A 20 1.51 -14.48 1.73
C ILE A 20 2.46 -15.19 2.72
N ALA A 21 2.50 -14.75 3.97
CA ALA A 21 3.32 -15.37 5.02
C ALA A 21 2.80 -16.75 5.47
N ASP A 22 1.57 -17.16 5.12
CA ASP A 22 1.09 -18.53 5.33
C ASP A 22 1.79 -19.47 4.33
N PRO A 23 2.72 -20.35 4.77
CA PRO A 23 3.47 -21.23 3.87
C PRO A 23 2.56 -22.25 3.17
N ALA A 24 1.41 -22.58 3.75
CA ALA A 24 0.44 -23.48 3.14
C ALA A 24 -0.44 -22.78 2.10
N PHE A 25 -0.40 -21.44 1.99
CA PHE A 25 -1.28 -20.71 1.08
C PHE A 25 -0.97 -21.01 -0.39
N TYR A 26 0.32 -21.03 -0.76
CA TYR A 26 0.72 -21.36 -2.13
C TYR A 26 0.32 -22.79 -2.52
N GLU A 27 0.53 -23.75 -1.62
CA GLU A 27 0.17 -25.17 -1.87
C GLU A 27 -1.36 -25.35 -1.95
N ARG A 28 -2.11 -24.65 -1.11
CA ARG A 28 -3.58 -24.72 -1.04
C ARG A 28 -4.25 -24.06 -2.24
N ASP A 29 -3.79 -22.87 -2.64
CA ASP A 29 -4.39 -22.09 -3.72
C ASP A 29 -3.33 -21.20 -4.42
N PRO A 30 -2.59 -21.76 -5.39
CA PRO A 30 -1.54 -21.03 -6.09
C PRO A 30 -2.08 -19.88 -6.94
N VAL A 31 -3.32 -19.97 -7.43
CA VAL A 31 -3.94 -18.91 -8.24
C VAL A 31 -4.26 -17.70 -7.37
N SER A 32 -4.87 -17.91 -6.20
CA SER A 32 -5.11 -16.83 -5.26
C SER A 32 -3.81 -16.25 -4.70
N PHE A 33 -2.80 -17.08 -4.43
CA PHE A 33 -1.48 -16.61 -4.00
C PHE A 33 -0.86 -15.64 -5.02
N GLN A 34 -0.85 -15.99 -6.32
CA GLN A 34 -0.34 -15.10 -7.37
C GLN A 34 -1.16 -13.79 -7.47
N LYS A 35 -2.49 -13.86 -7.31
CA LYS A 35 -3.34 -12.66 -7.25
C LYS A 35 -3.04 -11.80 -6.02
N THR A 36 -2.76 -12.40 -4.87
CA THR A 36 -2.38 -11.69 -3.64
C THR A 36 -1.04 -10.97 -3.80
N ILE A 37 -0.05 -11.59 -4.45
CA ILE A 37 1.22 -10.93 -4.79
C ILE A 37 0.97 -9.75 -5.72
N ALA A 38 0.23 -9.94 -6.82
CA ALA A 38 -0.06 -8.86 -7.76
C ALA A 38 -0.83 -7.70 -7.10
N ALA A 39 -1.74 -8.01 -6.17
CA ALA A 39 -2.43 -7.00 -5.36
C ALA A 39 -1.45 -6.26 -4.43
N LEU A 40 -0.52 -6.97 -3.79
CA LEU A 40 0.48 -6.36 -2.91
C LEU A 40 1.37 -5.38 -3.67
N ASP A 41 1.85 -5.75 -4.86
CA ASP A 41 2.68 -4.88 -5.69
C ASP A 41 1.93 -3.60 -6.12
N LYS A 42 0.64 -3.75 -6.45
CA LYS A 42 -0.23 -2.61 -6.77
C LYS A 42 -0.43 -1.68 -5.58
N GLU A 43 -0.69 -2.22 -4.39
CA GLU A 43 -0.88 -1.42 -3.18
C GLU A 43 0.42 -0.71 -2.79
N ARG A 44 1.58 -1.36 -2.90
CA ARG A 44 2.89 -0.71 -2.67
C ARG A 44 3.16 0.44 -3.64
N THR A 45 2.84 0.27 -4.92
CA THR A 45 2.92 1.35 -5.92
C THR A 45 1.97 2.50 -5.56
N THR A 46 0.76 2.16 -5.10
CA THR A 46 -0.25 3.15 -4.70
C THR A 46 0.18 3.92 -3.45
N LEU A 47 0.78 3.24 -2.47
CA LEU A 47 1.32 3.86 -1.26
C LEU A 47 2.38 4.90 -1.61
N ALA A 48 3.37 4.52 -2.42
CA ALA A 48 4.45 5.41 -2.83
C ALA A 48 3.91 6.69 -3.52
N ALA A 49 2.94 6.54 -4.43
CA ALA A 49 2.33 7.68 -5.10
C ALA A 49 1.56 8.60 -4.13
N LEU A 50 0.86 8.03 -3.15
CA LEU A 50 0.13 8.82 -2.14
C LEU A 50 1.09 9.54 -1.18
N GLU A 51 2.21 8.92 -0.83
CA GLU A 51 3.24 9.52 0.01
C GLU A 51 3.94 10.68 -0.72
N GLU A 52 4.23 10.51 -2.02
CA GLU A 52 4.78 11.57 -2.88
C GLU A 52 3.80 12.76 -3.00
N GLU A 53 2.53 12.50 -3.33
CA GLU A 53 1.49 13.54 -3.39
C GLU A 53 1.35 14.29 -2.05
N TRP A 54 1.45 13.57 -0.93
CA TRP A 54 1.36 14.19 0.39
C TRP A 54 2.57 15.08 0.71
N LEU A 55 3.78 14.62 0.38
CA LEU A 55 5.00 15.42 0.54
C LEU A 55 4.95 16.70 -0.32
N GLU A 56 4.52 16.61 -1.58
CA GLU A 56 4.38 17.77 -2.46
C GLU A 56 3.41 18.81 -1.88
N LEU A 57 2.26 18.37 -1.38
CA LEU A 57 1.27 19.26 -0.76
C LEU A 57 1.77 19.88 0.55
N GLU A 58 2.58 19.17 1.32
CA GLU A 58 3.15 19.70 2.55
C GLU A 58 4.23 20.75 2.26
N MET A 59 5.05 20.53 1.23
CA MET A 59 6.00 21.54 0.74
C MET A 59 5.32 22.82 0.26
N LEU A 60 4.23 22.69 -0.53
CA LEU A 60 3.45 23.85 -0.98
C LEU A 60 2.81 24.61 0.18
N ARG A 61 2.35 23.89 1.22
CA ARG A 61 1.83 24.50 2.44
C ARG A 61 2.92 25.30 3.17
N GLU A 62 4.09 24.70 3.35
CA GLU A 62 5.23 25.34 4.01
C GLU A 62 5.66 26.63 3.28
N GLU A 63 5.70 26.61 1.94
CA GLU A 63 6.03 27.79 1.12
C GLU A 63 4.99 28.92 1.27
N MET A 64 3.70 28.59 1.46
CA MET A 64 2.64 29.58 1.63
C MET A 64 2.56 30.16 3.06
N GLU A 65 3.07 29.41 4.04
CA GLU A 65 3.00 29.78 5.47
C GLU A 65 4.29 30.44 5.98
N GLY A 66 5.41 30.30 5.26
CA GLY A 66 6.72 30.93 5.55
C GLY A 66 6.90 32.32 4.95
#